data_AF-A0A7V6ITQ2-F1
#
_entry.id   AF-A0A7V6ITQ2-F1
#
_cell.length_a   1.000
_cell.length_b   1.000
_cell.length_c   1.000
_cell.angle_alpha   90.00
_cell.angle_beta   90.00
_cell.angle_gamma   90.00
#
_symmetry.space_group_name_H-M   'P 1'
#
loop_
_entity.id
_entity.type
_entity.pdbx_description
1 polymer ?
#
loop_
_entity_poly.entity_id
_entity_poly.type
_entity_poly.pdbx_seq_one_letter_code
_entity_poly.pdbx_strand_id
1 'polypeptide(L)' 'MHFVYPTINLIKTGENIKKLRIKSNMSVKDLQMHLGFDSPQAIYKWQWGQCLPSIDNLVALAKLFNVTIDQILVVSDK' A
#
# COMPACT_ATOMS: atom_id res chain seq x y z
N MET A 1 -19.79 -23.33 12.78
CA MET A 1 -19.19 -22.57 11.66
C MET A 1 -17.70 -22.46 11.94
N HIS A 2 -16.82 -22.71 10.96
CA HIS A 2 -15.41 -22.38 11.10
C HIS A 2 -15.21 -20.91 10.72
N PHE A 3 -14.83 -20.07 11.67
CA PHE A 3 -14.34 -18.73 11.37
C PHE A 3 -12.88 -18.85 10.94
N VAL A 4 -12.61 -18.57 9.67
CA VAL A 4 -11.24 -18.49 9.15
C VAL A 4 -10.70 -17.11 9.50
N TYR A 5 -9.51 -17.06 10.12
CA TYR A 5 -8.89 -15.78 10.46
C TYR A 5 -8.30 -15.13 9.20
N PRO A 6 -8.79 -13.94 8.79
CA PRO A 6 -8.33 -13.28 7.57
C PRO A 6 -6.88 -12.80 7.71
N THR A 7 -6.08 -12.96 6.65
CA THR A 7 -4.69 -12.48 6.62
C THR A 7 -4.43 -11.52 5.46
N ILE A 8 -3.53 -10.54 5.65
CA ILE A 8 -3.17 -9.62 4.57
C ILE A 8 -2.22 -10.31 3.59
N ASN A 9 -2.58 -10.29 2.31
CA ASN A 9 -1.73 -10.76 1.22
C ASN A 9 -0.74 -9.66 0.82
N LEU A 10 0.52 -9.79 1.25
CA LEU A 10 1.57 -8.80 1.02
C LEU A 10 1.80 -8.48 -0.46
N ILE A 11 1.87 -9.51 -1.30
CA ILE A 11 2.16 -9.36 -2.74
C ILE A 11 1.01 -8.61 -3.42
N LYS A 12 -0.23 -9.08 -3.25
CA LYS A 12 -1.41 -8.42 -3.86
C LYS A 12 -1.63 -7.01 -3.31
N THR A 13 -1.32 -6.77 -2.04
CA THR A 13 -1.36 -5.42 -1.44
C THR A 13 -0.33 -4.50 -2.08
N GLY A 14 0.90 -4.99 -2.32
CA GLY A 14 1.95 -4.24 -3.01
C GLY A 14 1.60 -3.89 -4.46
N GLU A 15 1.06 -4.87 -5.20
CA GLU A 15 0.52 -4.67 -6.54
C GLU A 15 -0.60 -3.62 -6.56
N ASN A 16 -1.49 -3.65 -5.56
CA ASN A 16 -2.57 -2.68 -5.43
C ASN A 16 -2.06 -1.27 -5.08
N ILE A 17 -1.07 -1.13 -4.20
CA ILE A 17 -0.38 0.15 -3.92
C ILE A 17 0.22 0.72 -5.23
N LYS A 18 0.88 -0.11 -6.04
CA LYS A 18 1.43 0.30 -7.34
C LYS A 18 0.33 0.77 -8.29
N LYS A 19 -0.78 0.03 -8.37
CA LYS A 19 -1.94 0.32 -9.21
C LYS A 19 -2.63 1.63 -8.80
N LEU A 20 -2.85 1.85 -7.51
CA LEU A 20 -3.46 3.07 -6.96
C LEU A 20 -2.55 4.29 -7.24
N ARG A 21 -1.26 4.21 -6.93
CA ARG A 21 -0.29 5.27 -7.24
C ARG A 21 -0.31 5.70 -8.71
N ILE A 22 -0.36 4.74 -9.64
CA ILE A 22 -0.44 5.01 -11.08
C ILE A 22 -1.79 5.65 -11.46
N LYS A 23 -2.91 5.16 -10.89
CA LYS A 23 -4.23 5.78 -11.09
C LYS A 23 -4.31 7.22 -10.58
N SER A 24 -3.57 7.55 -9.52
CA SER A 24 -3.43 8.91 -8.99
C SER A 24 -2.41 9.76 -9.76
N ASN A 25 -1.91 9.30 -10.91
CA ASN A 25 -0.93 9.98 -11.76
C ASN A 25 0.40 10.33 -11.05
N MET A 26 0.76 9.63 -9.98
CA MET A 26 2.01 9.85 -9.23
C MET A 26 3.11 8.91 -9.72
N SER A 27 4.33 9.41 -9.94
CA SER A 27 5.52 8.58 -10.00
C SER A 27 5.91 8.06 -8.60
N VAL A 28 6.90 7.16 -8.53
CA VAL A 28 7.48 6.76 -7.23
C VAL A 28 8.17 7.95 -6.54
N LYS A 29 8.77 8.87 -7.32
CA LYS A 29 9.41 10.08 -6.79
C LYS A 29 8.40 11.06 -6.22
N ASP A 30 7.24 11.22 -6.86
CA ASP A 30 6.19 12.12 -6.35
C ASP A 30 5.62 11.60 -5.04
N LEU A 31 5.35 10.29 -4.96
CA LEU A 31 4.92 9.65 -3.72
C LEU A 31 6.00 9.74 -2.63
N GLN A 32 7.28 9.60 -2.97
CA GLN A 32 8.39 9.81 -2.04
C GLN A 32 8.39 11.24 -1.46
N MET A 33 8.24 12.25 -2.31
CA MET A 33 8.20 13.66 -1.90
C MET A 33 6.97 13.94 -1.02
N HIS A 34 5.79 13.41 -1.36
CA HIS A 34 4.58 13.57 -0.56
C HIS A 34 4.64 12.88 0.82
N LEU A 35 5.38 11.77 0.94
CA LEU A 35 5.60 11.07 2.20
C LEU A 35 6.79 11.63 3.01
N GLY A 36 7.51 12.63 2.50
CA GLY A 36 8.67 13.22 3.17
C GLY A 36 9.86 12.25 3.32
N PHE A 37 9.98 11.27 2.43
CA PHE A 37 11.04 10.25 2.51
C PHE A 37 12.33 10.72 1.84
N ASP A 38 13.47 10.52 2.51
CA ASP A 38 14.80 10.75 1.92
C ASP A 38 15.09 9.82 0.72
N SER A 39 14.39 8.68 0.62
CA SER A 39 14.68 7.65 -0.38
C SER A 39 13.46 6.78 -0.76
N PRO A 40 13.33 6.32 -2.02
CA PRO A 40 12.15 5.61 -2.51
C PRO A 40 12.09 4.11 -2.14
N GLN A 41 13.11 3.56 -1.48
CA GLN A 41 13.26 2.13 -1.22
C GLN A 41 12.12 1.55 -0.37
N ALA A 42 11.53 2.32 0.55
CA ALA A 42 10.32 1.91 1.28
C ALA A 42 9.15 1.65 0.32
N ILE A 43 8.90 2.58 -0.60
CA ILE A 43 7.83 2.49 -1.61
C ILE A 43 8.07 1.33 -2.58
N TYR A 44 9.33 1.01 -2.92
CA TYR A 44 9.65 -0.19 -3.69
C TYR A 44 9.40 -1.48 -2.91
N LYS A 45 9.86 -1.57 -1.65
CA LYS A 45 9.61 -2.73 -0.76
C LYS A 45 8.12 -3.02 -0.60
N TRP A 46 7.29 -1.99 -0.44
CA TRP A 46 5.84 -2.14 -0.38
C TRP A 46 5.26 -2.64 -1.71
N GLN A 47 5.59 -2.01 -2.84
CA GLN A 47 5.07 -2.41 -4.15
C GLN A 47 5.55 -3.80 -4.61
N TRP A 48 6.65 -4.32 -4.06
CA TRP A 48 7.15 -5.68 -4.27
C TRP A 48 6.64 -6.69 -3.23
N GLY A 49 5.77 -6.28 -2.30
CA GLY A 49 5.22 -7.18 -1.27
C GLY A 49 6.23 -7.67 -0.24
N GLN A 50 7.38 -7.01 -0.08
CA GLN A 50 8.42 -7.41 0.88
C GLN A 50 8.06 -7.03 2.32
N CYS A 51 7.30 -5.95 2.51
CA CYS A 51 6.73 -5.53 3.79
C CYS A 51 5.50 -4.64 3.55
N LEU A 52 4.69 -4.44 4.61
CA LEU A 52 3.62 -3.44 4.59
C LEU A 52 4.17 -2.03 4.87
N PRO A 53 3.47 -0.98 4.42
CA PRO A 53 3.59 0.34 5.03
C PRO A 53 3.14 0.30 6.50
N SER A 54 3.67 1.19 7.34
CA SER A 54 3.11 1.40 8.68
C SER A 54 1.67 1.93 8.61
N ILE A 55 0.94 1.90 9.73
CA ILE A 55 -0.43 2.41 9.79
C ILE A 55 -0.48 3.89 9.35
N ASP A 56 0.46 4.73 9.79
CA ASP A 56 0.54 6.14 9.38
C ASP A 56 0.77 6.30 7.87
N ASN A 57 1.61 5.45 7.29
CA ASN A 57 1.83 5.43 5.85
C ASN A 57 0.59 4.93 5.09
N LEU A 58 -0.18 3.97 5.62
CA LEU A 58 -1.47 3.57 5.05
C LEU A 58 -2.49 4.71 5.10
N VAL A 59 -2.55 5.48 6.19
CA VAL A 59 -3.38 6.70 6.30
C VAL A 59 -2.95 7.76 5.27
N ALA A 60 -1.64 7.97 5.09
CA ALA A 60 -1.12 8.91 4.10
C ALA A 60 -1.41 8.46 2.65
N LEU A 61 -1.18 7.18 2.33
CA LEU A 61 -1.50 6.59 1.02
C LEU A 61 -3.01 6.68 0.73
N ALA A 62 -3.87 6.41 1.71
CA ALA A 62 -5.32 6.51 1.58
C ALA A 62 -5.74 7.94 1.19
N LYS A 63 -5.20 8.96 1.88
CA LYS A 63 -5.43 10.37 1.54
C LYS A 63 -4.89 10.75 0.16
N LEU A 64 -3.64 10.37 -0.16
CA LEU A 64 -2.99 10.70 -1.43
C LEU A 64 -3.66 10.05 -2.65
N PHE A 65 -4.20 8.84 -2.48
CA PHE A 65 -4.88 8.11 -3.55
C PHE A 65 -6.40 8.34 -3.58
N ASN A 66 -6.95 9.10 -2.63
CA ASN A 66 -8.39 9.34 -2.43
C ASN A 66 -9.19 8.03 -2.31
N VAL A 67 -8.76 7.15 -1.41
CA VAL A 67 -9.35 5.84 -1.07
C VAL A 67 -9.36 5.62 0.44
N THR A 68 -10.02 4.56 0.91
CA THR A 68 -9.90 4.09 2.30
C THR A 68 -8.74 3.09 2.46
N ILE A 69 -8.33 2.80 3.71
CA ILE A 69 -7.22 1.87 3.98
C ILE A 69 -7.58 0.42 3.55
N ASP A 70 -8.82 0.00 3.76
CA ASP A 70 -9.33 -1.30 3.31
C ASP A 70 -9.30 -1.45 1.78
N GLN A 71 -9.45 -0.36 1.02
CA GLN A 71 -9.29 -0.36 -0.44
C GLN A 71 -7.82 -0.49 -0.90
N ILE A 72 -6.85 -0.28 0.00
CA ILE A 72 -5.42 -0.55 -0.26
C ILE A 72 -5.08 -2.01 0.05
N LEU A 73 -5.54 -2.52 1.19
CA LEU A 73 -5.20 -3.84 1.72
C LEU A 73 -5.92 -4.96 0.97
N VAL A 74 -5.18 -5.95 0.47
CA VAL A 74 -5.77 -7.17 -0.09
C VAL A 74 -5.77 -8.25 0.99
N VAL A 75 -6.95 -8.64 1.45
CA VAL A 75 -7.15 -9.71 2.42
C VAL A 75 -7.30 -11.06 1.71
N SER A 76 -6.92 -12.14 2.37
CA SER A 76 -7.17 -13.52 1.93
C SER A 76 -7.42 -14.41 3.13
N ASP A 77 -8.44 -15.26 3.00
CA ASP A 77 -8.72 -16.35 3.93
C ASP A 77 -7.64 -17.43 3.78
N LYS A 78 -7.27 -18.07 4.89
CA LYS A 78 -6.23 -19.11 4.97
C LYS A 78 -6.77 -20.41 5.54
#